data_AF-A0A2A2AP87-F1
#
_entry.id   AF-A0A2A2AP87-F1
#
_cell.length_a   1.000
_cell.length_b   1.000
_cell.length_c   1.000
_cell.angle_alpha   90.00
_cell.angle_beta   90.00
_cell.angle_gamma   90.00
#
_symmetry.space_group_name_H-M   'P 1'
#
loop_
_entity.id
_entity.type
_entity.pdbx_description
1 polymer ?
#
loop_
_entity_poly.entity_id
_entity_poly.type
_entity_poly.pdbx_seq_one_letter_code
_entity_poly.pdbx_strand_id
1 'polypeptide(L)'
;MNELCLYAIARFMPFVETEEFANVGVVLFAPAQRYFGFQLLADAPQRITQFFATLQAPVFQRAMHDLREELERLPSLFAQRDATAGMALWQELIKPKSSQIRFSTERIVLTEHPAEQLPQLYRRYVTHSPLPAQPAPNPGANPAPPNAITTP
;
A
#
# COMPACT_ATOMS: atom_id res chain seq x y z
N MET A 1 5.43 -12.18 -15.95
CA MET A 1 3.95 -12.16 -16.12
C MET A 1 3.38 -11.39 -14.94
N ASN A 2 2.58 -10.34 -15.17
CA ASN A 2 1.94 -9.60 -14.08
C ASN A 2 0.99 -10.48 -13.28
N GLU A 3 1.06 -10.36 -11.95
CA GLU A 3 0.17 -11.03 -11.01
C GLU A 3 -0.72 -10.02 -10.29
N LEU A 4 -1.84 -10.53 -9.77
CA LEU A 4 -2.80 -9.76 -9.00
C LEU A 4 -2.30 -9.61 -7.56
N CYS A 5 -2.01 -8.37 -7.18
CA CYS A 5 -1.72 -7.98 -5.81
C CYS A 5 -2.87 -7.16 -5.24
N LEU A 6 -3.13 -7.36 -3.96
CA LEU A 6 -4.06 -6.56 -3.17
C LEU A 6 -3.29 -5.52 -2.37
N TYR A 7 -3.83 -4.32 -2.26
CA TYR A 7 -3.27 -3.31 -1.37
C TYR A 7 -4.38 -2.53 -0.66
N ALA A 8 -4.06 -2.00 0.52
CA ALA A 8 -4.93 -1.14 1.30
C ALA A 8 -4.12 0.00 1.92
N ILE A 9 -4.77 1.15 2.11
CA ILE A 9 -4.15 2.34 2.69
C ILE A 9 -4.46 2.37 4.18
N ALA A 10 -3.44 2.42 5.02
CA ALA A 10 -3.60 2.64 6.47
C ALA A 10 -3.90 4.12 6.71
N ARG A 11 -4.99 4.38 7.44
CA ARG A 11 -5.47 5.72 7.77
C ARG A 11 -5.55 5.90 9.27
N PHE A 12 -4.96 6.99 9.74
CA PHE A 12 -5.13 7.43 11.11
C PHE A 12 -6.37 8.31 11.22
N MET A 13 -7.29 7.91 12.10
CA MET A 13 -8.62 8.47 12.33
C MET A 13 -8.85 8.59 13.84
N PRO A 14 -8.35 9.66 14.49
CA PRO A 14 -8.44 9.82 15.94
C PRO A 14 -9.87 10.11 16.42
N PHE A 15 -10.70 10.72 15.58
CA PHE A 15 -12.09 11.12 15.87
C PHE A 15 -13.01 10.59 14.77
N VAL A 16 -13.76 9.54 15.07
CA VAL A 16 -14.62 8.87 14.06
C VAL A 16 -15.78 9.77 13.64
N GLU A 17 -16.23 10.64 14.54
CA GLU A 17 -17.37 11.55 14.37
C GLU A 17 -17.11 12.63 13.32
N THR A 18 -15.85 13.05 13.19
CA THR A 18 -15.44 14.11 12.26
C THR A 18 -15.18 13.60 10.84
N GLU A 19 -15.10 12.28 10.67
CA GLU A 19 -14.67 11.61 9.43
C GLU A 19 -13.31 12.09 8.90
N GLU A 20 -12.52 12.80 9.71
CA GLU A 20 -11.19 13.27 9.36
C GLU A 20 -10.17 12.12 9.41
N PHE A 21 -9.30 12.07 8.40
CA PHE A 21 -8.26 11.05 8.33
C PHE A 21 -6.99 11.54 7.66
N ALA A 22 -5.87 10.95 8.08
CA ALA A 22 -4.59 11.06 7.39
C ALA A 22 -4.13 9.69 6.91
N ASN A 23 -3.71 9.60 5.65
CA ASN A 23 -3.03 8.39 5.17
C ASN A 23 -1.67 8.31 5.87
N VAL A 24 -1.41 7.19 6.53
CA VAL A 24 -0.19 6.96 7.33
C VAL A 24 0.63 5.77 6.83
N GLY A 25 0.13 5.01 5.86
CA GLY A 25 0.86 3.89 5.31
C GLY A 25 0.11 3.13 4.24
N VAL A 26 0.76 2.09 3.72
CA VAL A 26 0.21 1.15 2.75
C VAL A 26 0.62 -0.26 3.14
N VAL A 27 -0.29 -1.21 2.98
CA VAL A 27 -0.03 -2.65 3.05
C VAL A 27 -0.29 -3.27 1.69
N LEU A 28 0.48 -4.30 1.32
CA LEU A 28 0.36 -5.02 0.05
C LEU A 28 0.49 -6.53 0.31
N PHE A 29 -0.40 -7.30 -0.32
CA PHE A 29 -0.41 -8.76 -0.32
C PHE A 29 -0.40 -9.29 -1.76
N ALA A 30 0.51 -10.21 -2.04
CA ALA A 30 0.62 -10.93 -3.30
C ALA A 30 0.38 -12.43 -3.04
N PRO A 31 -0.84 -12.95 -3.30
CA PRO A 31 -1.20 -14.33 -2.97
C PRO A 31 -0.33 -15.37 -3.68
N ALA A 32 0.00 -15.14 -4.95
CA ALA A 32 0.80 -16.06 -5.76
C ALA A 32 2.22 -16.21 -5.22
N GLN A 33 2.83 -15.12 -4.74
CA GLN A 33 4.17 -15.11 -4.16
C GLN A 33 4.19 -15.38 -2.66
N ARG A 34 3.02 -15.52 -2.01
CA ARG A 34 2.87 -15.56 -0.54
C ARG A 34 3.59 -14.40 0.14
N TYR A 35 3.64 -13.26 -0.53
CA TYR A 35 4.36 -12.08 -0.08
C TYR A 35 3.40 -11.10 0.58
N PHE A 36 3.79 -10.59 1.75
CA PHE A 36 3.16 -9.46 2.39
C PHE A 36 4.22 -8.42 2.73
N GLY A 37 3.93 -7.16 2.42
CA GLY A 37 4.79 -6.04 2.73
C GLY A 37 3.98 -4.84 3.18
N PHE A 38 4.62 -3.96 3.95
CA PHE A 38 3.99 -2.73 4.42
C PHE A 38 5.01 -1.60 4.50
N GLN A 39 4.50 -0.37 4.38
CA GLN A 39 5.28 0.84 4.57
C GLN A 39 4.45 1.86 5.33
N LEU A 40 4.98 2.31 6.47
CA LEU A 40 4.34 3.29 7.34
C LEU A 40 5.17 4.56 7.39
N LEU A 41 4.51 5.67 7.70
CA LEU A 41 5.15 6.89 8.16
C LEU A 41 6.03 6.58 9.38
N ALA A 42 7.28 7.05 9.34
CA ALA A 42 8.25 6.85 10.41
C ALA A 42 8.02 7.82 11.56
N ASP A 43 7.78 9.09 11.23
CA ASP A 43 7.58 10.17 12.21
C ASP A 43 6.22 10.82 12.02
N ALA A 44 5.72 11.50 13.06
CA ALA A 44 4.57 12.39 12.94
C ALA A 44 4.98 13.61 12.10
N PRO A 45 4.57 13.73 10.82
CA PRO A 45 4.83 14.93 10.07
C PRO A 45 4.11 16.07 10.77
N GLN A 46 4.71 17.25 10.77
CA GLN A 46 4.08 18.47 11.28
C GLN A 46 2.68 18.68 10.68
N ARG A 47 2.47 18.26 9.42
CA ARG A 47 1.18 18.25 8.73
C ARG A 47 0.11 17.43 9.46
N ILE A 48 0.44 16.27 10.01
CA ILE A 48 -0.53 15.42 10.72
C ILE A 48 -0.89 16.06 12.07
N THR A 49 0.11 16.53 12.82
CA THR A 49 -0.14 17.21 14.11
C THR A 49 -0.85 18.55 13.95
N GLN A 50 -0.68 19.25 12.82
CA GLN A 50 -1.40 20.50 12.51
C GLN A 50 -2.84 20.26 12.03
N PHE A 51 -3.08 19.15 11.33
CA PHE A 51 -4.41 18.80 10.84
C PHE A 51 -5.37 18.46 11.99
N PHE A 52 -4.86 17.82 13.05
CA PHE A 52 -5.65 17.47 14.22
C PHE A 52 -5.32 18.41 15.38
N ALA A 53 -5.91 19.61 15.40
CA ALA A 53 -5.58 20.70 16.34
C ALA A 53 -5.63 20.31 17.84
N THR A 54 -6.45 19.33 18.21
CA THR A 54 -6.60 18.80 19.57
C THR A 54 -5.79 17.53 19.84
N LEU A 55 -5.11 16.97 18.84
CA LEU A 55 -4.37 15.71 18.97
C LEU A 55 -2.99 15.93 19.57
N GLN A 56 -2.74 15.27 20.68
CA GLN A 56 -1.42 15.26 21.28
C GLN A 56 -0.51 14.28 20.52
N ALA A 57 0.73 14.69 20.23
CA ALA A 57 1.73 13.87 19.54
C ALA A 57 1.91 12.45 20.11
N PRO A 58 1.87 12.20 21.45
CA PRO A 58 1.97 10.86 22.02
C PRO A 58 0.87 9.90 21.55
N VAL A 59 -0.34 10.40 21.27
CA VAL A 59 -1.46 9.56 20.80
C VAL A 59 -1.17 9.00 19.42
N PHE A 60 -0.72 9.87 18.50
CA PHE A 60 -0.31 9.44 17.16
C PHE A 60 0.85 8.45 17.23
N GLN A 61 1.88 8.77 18.00
CA GLN A 61 3.08 7.93 18.11
C GLN A 61 2.73 6.54 18.66
N ARG A 62 1.84 6.49 19.66
CA ARG A 62 1.37 5.22 20.22
C ARG A 62 0.61 4.39 19.18
N ALA A 63 -0.33 5.00 18.47
CA ALA A 63 -1.09 4.31 17.42
C ALA A 63 -0.19 3.78 16.29
N MET A 64 0.82 4.55 15.88
CA MET A 64 1.79 4.13 14.86
C MET A 64 2.72 3.02 15.35
N HIS A 65 3.13 3.07 16.62
CA HIS A 65 3.92 2.00 17.24
C HIS A 65 3.14 0.69 17.31
N ASP A 66 1.92 0.72 17.86
CA ASP A 66 1.06 -0.48 17.97
C ASP A 66 0.77 -1.09 16.58
N LEU A 67 0.50 -0.24 15.57
CA LEU A 67 0.31 -0.68 14.19
C LEU A 67 1.56 -1.35 13.63
N ARG A 68 2.74 -0.76 13.86
CA ARG A 68 4.01 -1.30 13.38
C ARG A 68 4.29 -2.67 13.99
N GLU A 69 4.13 -2.82 15.30
CA GLU A 69 4.29 -4.11 15.98
C GLU A 69 3.28 -5.15 15.47
N GLU A 70 2.08 -4.75 15.07
CA GLU A 70 1.13 -5.66 14.42
C GLU A 70 1.60 -6.11 13.04
N LEU A 71 2.08 -5.19 12.20
CA LEU A 71 2.44 -5.48 10.83
C LEU A 71 3.79 -6.23 10.70
N GLU A 72 4.74 -6.02 11.60
CA GLU A 72 6.08 -6.65 11.55
C GLU A 72 6.05 -8.18 11.64
N ARG A 73 5.02 -8.73 12.27
CA ARG A 73 4.82 -10.18 12.41
C ARG A 73 4.07 -10.83 11.24
N LEU A 74 3.47 -10.04 10.36
CA LEU A 74 2.65 -10.55 9.25
C LEU A 74 3.45 -11.17 8.09
N PRO A 75 4.61 -10.64 7.64
CA PRO A 75 5.35 -11.24 6.52
C PRO A 75 5.61 -12.73 6.70
N SER A 76 6.08 -13.14 7.88
CA SER A 76 6.30 -14.55 8.22
C SER A 76 5.01 -15.37 8.25
N LEU A 77 3.90 -14.79 8.71
CA LEU A 77 2.60 -15.48 8.76
C LEU A 77 1.96 -15.67 7.39
N PHE A 78 2.16 -14.73 6.46
CA PHE A 78 1.71 -14.85 5.08
C PHE A 78 2.56 -15.82 4.28
N ALA A 79 3.88 -15.82 4.47
CA ALA A 79 4.80 -16.74 3.77
C ALA A 79 4.48 -18.24 4.05
N GLN A 80 3.92 -18.53 5.23
CA GLN A 80 3.54 -19.88 5.65
C GLN A 80 2.15 -20.33 5.17
N ARG A 81 1.37 -19.43 4.55
CA ARG A 81 -0.01 -19.69 4.14
C ARG A 81 -0.11 -19.90 2.64
N ASP A 82 -1.03 -20.77 2.22
CA ASP A 82 -1.46 -20.82 0.83
C ASP A 82 -2.32 -19.60 0.46
N ALA A 83 -2.70 -19.50 -0.81
CA ALA A 83 -3.48 -18.36 -1.30
C ALA A 83 -4.82 -18.21 -0.55
N THR A 84 -5.52 -19.31 -0.25
CA THR A 84 -6.82 -19.28 0.43
C THR A 84 -6.69 -18.79 1.87
N ALA A 85 -5.76 -19.36 2.64
CA ALA A 85 -5.51 -18.97 4.02
C ALA A 85 -4.92 -17.55 4.11
N GLY A 86 -4.06 -17.17 3.15
CA GLY A 86 -3.53 -15.81 3.03
C GLY A 86 -4.62 -14.78 2.74
N MET A 87 -5.56 -15.10 1.85
CA MET A 87 -6.72 -14.25 1.59
C MET A 87 -7.61 -14.06 2.83
N ALA A 88 -7.86 -15.12 3.60
CA ALA A 88 -8.61 -15.00 4.85
C ALA A 88 -7.89 -14.09 5.87
N LEU A 89 -6.56 -14.23 6.00
CA LEU A 89 -5.75 -13.37 6.86
C LEU A 89 -5.75 -11.91 6.38
N TRP A 90 -5.70 -11.68 5.07
CA TRP A 90 -5.82 -10.35 4.47
C TRP A 90 -7.15 -9.68 4.81
N GLN A 91 -8.26 -10.40 4.66
CA GLN A 91 -9.59 -9.86 4.99
C GLN A 91 -9.72 -9.49 6.46
N GLU A 92 -9.20 -10.34 7.37
CA GLU A 92 -9.20 -10.03 8.81
C GLU A 92 -8.24 -8.87 9.18
N LEU A 93 -7.14 -8.70 8.44
CA LEU A 93 -6.24 -7.56 8.62
C LEU A 93 -6.94 -6.24 8.30
N ILE A 94 -7.58 -6.13 7.14
CA ILE A 94 -8.18 -4.88 6.65
C ILE A 94 -9.58 -4.61 7.19
N LYS A 95 -10.16 -5.57 7.91
CA LYS A 95 -11.48 -5.46 8.53
C LYS A 95 -11.56 -4.21 9.41
N PRO A 96 -12.66 -3.44 9.35
CA PRO A 96 -12.85 -2.31 10.24
C PRO A 96 -12.80 -2.75 11.71
N LYS A 97 -11.83 -2.22 12.47
CA LYS A 97 -11.66 -2.45 13.92
C LYS A 97 -11.92 -1.13 14.66
N SER A 98 -12.26 -1.20 15.95
CA SER A 98 -12.47 -0.02 16.84
C SER A 98 -11.15 0.69 17.21
N SER A 99 -10.16 0.68 16.33
CA SER A 99 -8.85 1.30 16.54
C SER A 99 -8.79 2.65 15.83
N GLN A 100 -7.87 3.52 16.27
CA GLN A 100 -7.57 4.79 15.59
C GLN A 100 -6.95 4.57 14.21
N ILE A 101 -6.57 3.34 13.87
CA ILE A 101 -6.13 2.95 12.53
C ILE A 101 -7.27 2.23 11.81
N ARG A 102 -7.56 2.68 10.60
CA ARG A 102 -8.48 2.01 9.68
C ARG A 102 -7.81 1.79 8.34
N PHE A 103 -8.02 0.61 7.77
CA PHE A 103 -7.62 0.37 6.39
C PHE A 103 -8.72 0.86 5.44
N SER A 104 -8.32 1.36 4.27
CA SER A 104 -9.26 1.55 3.17
C SER A 104 -9.85 0.20 2.73
N THR A 105 -10.92 0.25 1.94
CA THR A 105 -11.29 -0.91 1.12
C THR A 105 -10.09 -1.39 0.32
N GLU A 106 -10.01 -2.70 0.14
CA GLU A 106 -8.99 -3.31 -0.70
C GLU A 106 -9.05 -2.81 -2.13
N ARG A 107 -7.88 -2.76 -2.76
CA ARG A 107 -7.68 -2.36 -4.14
C ARG A 107 -6.73 -3.33 -4.82
N ILE A 108 -6.79 -3.37 -6.13
CA ILE A 108 -5.99 -4.28 -6.95
C ILE A 108 -4.90 -3.51 -7.68
N VAL A 109 -3.72 -4.10 -7.78
CA VAL A 109 -2.64 -3.69 -8.67
C VAL A 109 -2.06 -4.91 -9.36
N LEU A 110 -1.75 -4.78 -10.66
CA LEU A 110 -1.08 -5.80 -11.44
C LEU A 110 0.41 -5.47 -11.51
N THR A 111 1.27 -6.34 -10.98
CA THR A 111 2.72 -6.12 -10.97
C THR A 111 3.47 -7.44 -11.02
N GLU A 112 4.72 -7.43 -11.48
CA GLU A 112 5.63 -8.58 -11.41
C GLU A 112 6.50 -8.52 -10.15
N HIS A 113 6.65 -7.32 -9.56
CA HIS A 113 7.54 -7.05 -8.45
C HIS A 113 6.77 -6.36 -7.30
N PRO A 114 6.05 -7.14 -6.46
CA PRO A 114 5.23 -6.60 -5.36
C PRO A 114 6.02 -5.74 -4.37
N ALA A 115 7.28 -6.12 -4.10
CA ALA A 115 8.18 -5.37 -3.22
C ALA A 115 8.57 -3.99 -3.77
N GLU A 116 8.70 -3.86 -5.09
CA GLU A 116 9.00 -2.60 -5.78
C GLU A 116 7.74 -1.74 -5.98
N GLN A 117 6.56 -2.36 -6.02
CA GLN A 117 5.28 -1.66 -6.14
C GLN A 117 4.89 -0.95 -4.85
N LEU A 118 5.19 -1.55 -3.70
CA LEU A 118 4.87 -1.00 -2.38
C LEU A 118 5.36 0.45 -2.16
N PRO A 119 6.64 0.81 -2.40
CA PRO A 119 7.11 2.19 -2.22
C PRO A 119 6.47 3.17 -3.21
N GLN A 120 6.05 2.72 -4.39
CA GLN A 120 5.33 3.57 -5.35
C GLN A 120 3.93 3.92 -4.84
N LEU A 121 3.21 2.93 -4.31
CA LEU A 121 1.90 3.13 -3.68
C LEU A 121 2.02 4.04 -2.45
N TYR A 122 3.03 3.81 -1.60
CA TYR A 122 3.30 4.67 -0.45
C TYR A 122 3.53 6.12 -0.87
N ARG A 123 4.40 6.35 -1.87
CA ARG A 123 4.68 7.71 -2.38
C ARG A 123 3.41 8.41 -2.86
N ARG A 124 2.58 7.68 -3.61
CA ARG A 124 1.34 8.17 -4.21
C ARG A 124 0.30 8.57 -3.18
N TYR A 125 0.10 7.77 -2.14
CA TYR A 125 -1.02 7.94 -1.21
C TYR A 125 -0.65 8.59 0.11
N VAL A 126 0.61 8.52 0.54
CA VAL A 126 1.04 9.02 1.86
C VAL A 126 1.81 10.33 1.72
N THR A 127 2.84 10.37 0.88
CA THR A 127 3.70 11.56 0.77
C THR A 127 3.21 12.63 -0.21
N HIS A 128 2.23 12.30 -1.07
CA HIS A 128 1.77 13.15 -2.16
C HIS A 128 2.89 13.73 -3.05
N SER A 129 4.06 13.06 -3.09
CA SER A 129 5.11 13.41 -4.05
C SER A 129 4.66 12.98 -5.44
N PRO A 130 4.85 13.81 -6.49
CA PRO A 130 4.70 13.34 -7.86
C PRO A 130 5.55 12.08 -8.03
N LEU A 131 4.97 11.02 -8.60
CA LEU A 131 5.77 9.91 -9.12
C LEU A 131 6.76 10.52 -10.13
N PRO A 132 8.03 10.10 -10.16
CA PRO A 132 8.87 10.44 -11.30
C PRO A 132 8.12 10.00 -12.56
N ALA A 133 8.06 10.87 -13.57
CA ALA A 133 7.42 10.55 -14.83
C ALA A 133 7.94 9.19 -15.32
N GLN A 134 7.05 8.31 -15.76
CA GLN A 134 7.49 7.11 -16.48
C GLN A 134 8.43 7.60 -17.59
N PRO A 135 9.61 7.00 -17.77
CA PRO A 135 10.48 7.38 -18.87
C PRO A 135 9.65 7.28 -20.15
N ALA A 136 9.57 8.39 -20.89
CA ALA A 136 8.88 8.41 -22.16
C ALA A 136 9.36 7.22 -23.02
N PRO A 137 8.48 6.55 -23.77
CA PRO A 137 8.94 5.55 -24.72
C PRO A 137 10.02 6.19 -25.60
N ASN A 138 11.20 5.55 -25.63
CA ASN A 138 12.37 6.07 -26.33
C ASN A 138 11.97 6.57 -27.73
N PRO A 139 12.10 7.87 -28.04
CA PRO A 139 11.78 8.40 -29.37
C PRO A 139 12.74 7.89 -30.46
N GLY A 140 13.72 7.05 -30.12
CA GLY A 140 14.68 6.42 -31.02
C GLY A 140 14.46 4.93 -31.31
N ALA A 141 13.40 4.30 -30.78
CA ALA A 141 13.05 2.94 -31.21
C ALA A 141 12.36 3.02 -32.58
N ASN A 142 13.19 2.91 -33.63
CA ASN A 142 12.74 2.81 -35.02
C ASN A 142 11.62 1.76 -35.11
N PRO A 143 10.43 2.06 -35.67
CA PRO A 143 9.41 1.03 -35.83
C PRO A 143 9.99 -0.11 -36.67
N ALA A 144 9.92 -1.33 -36.14
CA ALA A 144 10.24 -2.52 -36.90
C ALA A 144 9.41 -2.49 -38.20
N PRO A 145 10.02 -2.76 -39.37
CA PRO A 145 9.31 -2.70 -40.63
C PRO A 145 8.14 -3.69 -40.61
N PRO A 146 6.98 -3.34 -41.22
CA PRO A 146 5.85 -4.23 -41.25
C PRO A 146 6.22 -5.50 -42.01
N ASN A 147 6.00 -6.66 -41.38
CA ASN A 147 6.11 -7.96 -42.03
C ASN A 147 5.22 -7.94 -43.30
N ALA A 148 5.86 -8.07 -44.45
CA ALA A 148 5.18 -8.24 -45.72
C ALA A 148 4.32 -9.49 -45.67
N ILE A 149 3.00 -9.29 -45.72
CA ILE A 149 2.05 -10.35 -46.00
C ILE A 149 2.35 -10.85 -47.41
N THR A 150 2.91 -12.05 -47.52
CA THR A 150 2.98 -12.79 -48.78
C THR A 150 1.95 -13.90 -48.69
N THR A 151 0.81 -13.69 -49.32
CA THR A 151 -0.18 -14.74 -49.62
C THR A 151 0.15 -15.28 -51.02
N PRO A 152 0.17 -16.60 -51.26
CA PRO A 152 -0.09 -17.13 -52.59
C PRO A 152 -1.59 -17.16 -52.90
#